data_AF-A0A531APE4-F1
#
_entry.id   AF-A0A531APE4-F1
#
_cell.length_a   1.000
_cell.length_b   1.000
_cell.length_c   1.000
_cell.angle_alpha   90.00
_cell.angle_beta   90.00
_cell.angle_gamma   90.00
#
_symmetry.space_group_name_H-M   'P 1'
#
loop_
_entity.id
_entity.type
_entity.pdbx_description
1 polymer ?
#
loop_
_entity_poly.entity_id
_entity_poly.type
_entity_poly.pdbx_seq_one_letter_code
_entity_poly.pdbx_strand_id
1 'polypeptide(L)' 'CHPSQDVVAVGYDDGMVMAVRFADAKEVLLRRPGKGAITSMMWDKEERRVAFGSAAGDCGVIDISA' A
#
# COMPACT_ATOMS: atom_id res chain seq x y z
N CYS A 1 0.51 -1.03 -9.13
CA CYS A 1 0.14 0.36 -9.51
C CYS A 1 -1.36 0.54 -9.37
N HIS A 2 -1.82 1.76 -9.08
CA HIS A 2 -3.25 2.09 -9.07
C HIS A 2 -3.82 1.93 -10.49
N PRO A 3 -5.05 1.42 -10.68
CA PRO A 3 -5.54 1.11 -12.02
C PRO A 3 -5.84 2.36 -12.87
N SER A 4 -6.34 3.45 -12.27
CA SER A 4 -6.73 4.67 -13.00
C SER A 4 -5.90 5.93 -12.69
N GLN A 5 -4.97 5.89 -11.74
CA GLN A 5 -4.21 7.05 -11.28
C GLN A 5 -2.71 6.79 -11.37
N ASP A 6 -1.93 7.84 -11.57
CA ASP A 6 -0.46 7.80 -11.59
C ASP A 6 0.15 7.69 -10.18
N VAL A 7 -0.32 6.69 -9.43
CA VAL A 7 0.07 6.39 -8.06
C VAL A 7 0.43 4.91 -7.95
N VAL A 8 1.43 4.60 -7.15
CA VAL A 8 1.79 3.22 -6.79
C VAL A 8 1.78 3.06 -5.28
N ALA A 9 1.17 1.98 -4.80
CA ALA A 9 1.39 1.50 -3.44
C ALA A 9 2.67 0.66 -3.42
N VAL A 10 3.56 0.92 -2.48
CA VAL A 10 4.83 0.22 -2.27
C VAL A 10 4.81 -0.38 -0.87
N GLY A 11 5.08 -1.69 -0.79
CA GLY A 11 5.25 -2.41 0.47
C GLY A 11 6.73 -2.65 0.76
N TYR A 12 7.14 -2.44 2.01
CA TYR A 12 8.53 -2.55 2.45
C TYR A 12 8.78 -3.82 3.29
N ASP A 13 10.04 -4.13 3.55
CA ASP A 13 10.52 -5.29 4.31
C ASP A 13 10.18 -5.24 5.82
N ASP A 14 9.99 -4.05 6.36
CA ASP A 14 9.52 -3.79 7.72
C ASP A 14 7.98 -3.79 7.84
N GLY A 15 7.26 -4.00 6.73
CA GLY A 15 5.81 -3.98 6.65
C GLY A 15 5.20 -2.59 6.42
N MET A 16 5.99 -1.53 6.27
CA MET A 16 5.48 -0.22 5.91
C MET A 16 4.79 -0.25 4.53
N VAL A 17 3.77 0.59 4.36
CA VAL A 17 3.14 0.81 3.05
C VAL A 17 3.11 2.32 2.76
N MET A 18 3.57 2.69 1.57
CA MET A 18 3.56 4.07 1.07
C MET A 18 2.80 4.17 -0.24
N ALA A 19 2.12 5.29 -0.47
CA ALA A 19 1.65 5.69 -1.78
C ALA A 19 2.61 6.73 -2.37
N VAL A 20 3.06 6.51 -3.60
CA VAL A 20 3.97 7.42 -4.31
C VAL A 20 3.32 7.83 -5.62
N ARG A 21 3.24 9.14 -5.87
CA ARG A 21 2.77 9.69 -7.14
C ARG A 21 3.93 9.82 -8.12
N PHE A 22 3.75 9.33 -9.34
CA PHE A 22 4.84 9.33 -10.34
C PHE A 22 5.23 10.73 -10.82
N ALA A 23 4.26 11.63 -10.94
CA ALA A 23 4.47 12.95 -11.53
C ALA A 23 5.52 13.81 -10.80
N ASP A 24 5.61 13.68 -9.47
CA ASP A 24 6.45 14.53 -8.63
C ASP A 24 7.14 13.78 -7.48
N ALA A 25 7.07 12.45 -7.48
CA ALA A 25 7.58 11.59 -6.41
C ALA A 25 7.05 11.95 -5.01
N LYS A 26 5.87 12.59 -4.92
CA LYS A 26 5.28 12.89 -3.62
C LYS A 26 4.84 11.59 -2.95
N GLU A 27 5.24 11.44 -1.68
CA GLU A 27 5.01 10.24 -0.90
C GLU A 27 4.00 10.49 0.23
N VAL A 28 3.16 9.49 0.50
CA VAL A 28 2.20 9.47 1.60
C VAL A 28 2.34 8.16 2.35
N LEU A 29 2.50 8.24 3.68
CA LEU A 29 2.53 7.08 4.55
C LEU A 29 1.11 6.53 4.72
N LEU A 30 0.87 5.31 4.22
CA LEU A 30 -0.42 4.62 4.31
C LEU A 30 -0.50 3.70 5.53
N ARG A 31 0.61 3.03 5.86
CA ARG A 31 0.72 2.14 7.02
C ARG A 31 2.10 2.30 7.62
N ARG A 32 2.17 2.50 8.94
CA ARG A 32 3.43 2.44 9.70
C ARG A 32 4.09 1.05 9.59
N PRO A 33 5.39 0.89 9.92
CA PRO A 33 6.02 -0.41 10.02
C PRO A 33 5.22 -1.40 10.88
N GLY A 34 5.29 -2.69 10.55
CA GLY A 34 4.55 -3.75 11.24
C GLY A 34 5.39 -4.98 11.53
N LYS A 35 4.80 -6.17 11.34
CA LYS A 35 5.38 -7.43 11.83
C LYS A 35 6.33 -8.10 10.84
N GLY A 36 6.40 -7.67 9.59
CA GLY A 36 7.29 -8.22 8.58
C GLY A 36 6.98 -7.76 7.16
N ALA A 37 7.82 -8.21 6.23
CA ALA A 37 7.82 -7.76 4.84
C ALA A 37 6.46 -7.91 4.17
N ILE A 38 6.04 -6.88 3.43
CA ILE A 38 4.86 -6.97 2.58
C ILE A 38 5.19 -7.90 1.39
N THR A 39 4.40 -8.96 1.24
CA THR A 39 4.62 -9.98 0.20
C THR A 39 3.51 -10.01 -0.85
N SER A 40 2.35 -9.44 -0.56
CA SER A 40 1.25 -9.31 -1.51
C SER A 40 0.48 -8.02 -1.28
N MET A 41 0.03 -7.39 -2.36
CA MET A 41 -0.86 -6.24 -2.31
C MET A 41 -1.78 -6.19 -3.53
N MET A 42 -2.98 -5.65 -3.34
CA MET A 42 -3.93 -5.42 -4.44
C MET A 42 -4.84 -4.23 -4.12
N TRP A 43 -5.13 -3.42 -5.14
CA TRP A 43 -6.18 -2.40 -5.09
C TRP A 43 -7.55 -3.06 -5.16
N ASP A 44 -8.53 -2.55 -4.42
CA ASP A 44 -9.91 -2.99 -4.58
C ASP A 44 -10.54 -2.48 -5.89
N LYS A 45 -11.70 -3.02 -6.24
CA LYS A 45 -12.41 -2.65 -7.49
C LYS A 45 -12.92 -1.21 -7.48
N GLU A 46 -13.15 -0.65 -6.30
CA GLU A 46 -13.56 0.75 -6.15
C GLU A 46 -12.37 1.71 -6.17
N GLU A 47 -11.14 1.19 -6.20
CA GLU A 47 -9.90 1.96 -6.26
C GLU A 47 -9.73 2.93 -5.09
N ARG A 48 -10.25 2.56 -3.92
CA ARG A 48 -10.18 3.37 -2.68
C ARG A 48 -9.43 2.67 -1.56
N ARG A 49 -9.08 1.40 -1.75
CA ARG A 49 -8.44 0.59 -0.72
C ARG A 49 -7.31 -0.26 -1.26
N VAL A 50 -6.35 -0.54 -0.39
CA VAL A 50 -5.27 -1.49 -0.64
C VAL A 50 -5.37 -2.62 0.37
N ALA A 51 -5.56 -3.84 -0.11
CA ALA A 51 -5.37 -5.04 0.69
C ALA A 51 -3.89 -5.42 0.68
N PHE A 52 -3.36 -5.86 1.82
CA PHE A 52 -1.98 -6.36 1.94
C PHE A 52 -1.92 -7.67 2.72
N GLY A 53 -0.88 -8.45 2.45
CA GLY A 53 -0.43 -9.58 3.27
C GLY A 53 1.07 -9.51 3.50
N SER A 54 1.51 -9.91 4.69
CA SER A 54 2.92 -9.92 5.09
C SER A 54 3.49 -11.34 5.18
N ALA A 55 4.82 -11.45 5.15
CA ALA A 55 5.54 -12.70 5.42
C ALA A 55 5.32 -13.23 6.85
N ALA A 56 4.94 -12.38 7.80
CA ALA A 56 4.63 -12.76 9.18
C ALA A 56 3.19 -13.29 9.34
N GLY A 57 2.42 -13.38 8.26
CA GLY A 57 1.05 -13.91 8.25
C GLY A 57 -0.01 -12.91 8.67
N ASP A 58 0.34 -11.65 8.97
CA ASP A 58 -0.65 -10.59 9.16
C ASP A 58 -1.10 -10.01 7.81
N CYS A 59 -2.34 -9.53 7.80
CA CYS A 59 -2.97 -8.92 6.64
C CYS A 59 -3.90 -7.80 7.08
N GLY A 60 -4.32 -6.98 6.13
CA GLY A 60 -5.26 -5.90 6.42
C GLY A 60 -5.69 -5.14 5.18
N VAL A 61 -6.55 -4.16 5.39
CA VAL A 61 -7.07 -3.25 4.37
C VAL A 61 -6.78 -1.83 4.82
N ILE A 62 -6.16 -1.05 3.93
CA ILE A 62 -5.88 0.37 4.11
C ILE A 62 -6.90 1.14 3.28
N ASP A 63 -7.68 2.02 3.91
CA ASP A 63 -8.55 2.96 3.20
C ASP A 63 -7.79 4.27 2.98
N ILE A 64 -7.74 4.73 1.72
CA ILE A 64 -7.02 5.96 1.33
C ILE A 64 -7.95 7.16 1.15
N SER A 65 -9.25 6.99 1.41
CA SER A 65 -10.24 8.06 1.30
C SER A 65 -10.51 8.80 2.62
N ALA A 66 -10.00 8.26 3.73
CA ALA A 66 -10.23 8.78 5.09
C ALA A 66 -9.34 9.98 5.44
#